data_AF-A0A4Z0AXI3-F1
#
_entry.id   AF-A0A4Z0AXI3-F1
#
_cell.length_a   1.000
_cell.length_b   1.000
_cell.length_c   1.000
_cell.angle_alpha   90.00
_cell.angle_beta   90.00
_cell.angle_gamma   90.00
#
_symmetry.space_group_name_H-M   'P 1'
#
loop_
_entity.id
_entity.type
_entity.pdbx_description
1 polymer ?
#
loop_
_entity_poly.entity_id
_entity_poly.type
_entity_poly.pdbx_seq_one_letter_code
_entity_poly.pdbx_strand_id
1 'polypeptide(L)'
;MIALPWLYLALLSIGYAMALTYGQLGILAAVSVALLLIAGFAVRQQHTPWARYLGHGLFVVLAVSLAMHWLPGFYNGRGIASQHFTADAVPFSMYLNQDKPLIGFWLMLACPWIVARRSLRLTLCVTALALTLTAIAALGGAALLGVISWAPKWPEQAWLWVLNNLLLVTLVEEALFRGYVQGGLRRRFKHLPYGENLALLLASLLFGLVHLGAGWHWVLLASIAGVGYGLAYRFGGLGAAVATHFGLNLLHFGLFTYPMLAG
;
A
#
# COMPACT_ATOMS: atom_id res chain seq x y z
N MET A 1 1.53 26.76 -5.91
CA MET A 1 2.29 26.20 -4.78
C MET A 1 1.98 24.72 -4.66
N ILE A 2 3.00 23.86 -4.64
CA ILE A 2 2.80 22.43 -4.40
C ILE A 2 2.49 22.27 -2.91
N ALA A 3 1.25 21.94 -2.57
CA ALA A 3 0.88 21.68 -1.18
C ALA A 3 1.31 20.25 -0.81
N LEU A 4 2.24 20.14 0.13
CA LEU A 4 2.63 18.85 0.70
C LEU A 4 1.46 18.22 1.46
N PRO A 5 1.36 16.88 1.48
CA PRO A 5 0.31 16.19 2.22
C PRO A 5 0.67 16.12 3.72
N TRP A 6 0.64 17.28 4.39
CA TRP A 6 1.13 17.46 5.76
C TRP A 6 0.54 16.48 6.77
N LEU A 7 -0.73 16.11 6.65
CA LEU A 7 -1.35 15.14 7.55
C LEU A 7 -0.64 13.78 7.52
N TYR A 8 -0.39 13.23 6.33
CA TYR A 8 0.30 11.94 6.19
C TYR A 8 1.75 12.05 6.65
N LEU A 9 2.44 13.13 6.28
CA LEU A 9 3.83 13.37 6.69
C LEU A 9 3.95 13.51 8.21
N ALA A 10 3.02 14.21 8.85
CA ALA A 10 3.03 14.39 10.31
C ALA A 10 2.80 13.05 11.03
N LEU A 11 1.79 12.28 10.62
CA LEU A 11 1.50 10.97 11.22
C LEU A 11 2.67 9.99 11.06
N LEU A 12 3.27 9.93 9.88
CA LEU A 12 4.45 9.10 9.65
C LEU A 12 5.67 9.58 10.44
N SER A 13 5.88 10.89 10.56
CA SER A 13 6.96 11.45 11.36
C SER A 13 6.81 11.11 12.85
N ILE A 14 5.58 11.14 13.37
CA ILE A 14 5.28 10.68 14.74
C ILE A 14 5.64 9.20 14.90
N GLY A 15 5.26 8.35 13.93
CA GLY A 15 5.62 6.93 13.94
C GLY A 15 7.13 6.70 14.00
N TYR A 16 7.91 7.43 13.19
CA TYR A 16 9.37 7.36 13.21
C TYR A 16 10.00 7.92 14.48
N ALA A 17 9.47 9.02 15.01
CA ALA A 17 9.92 9.56 16.28
C ALA A 17 9.71 8.54 17.40
N MET A 18 8.54 7.89 17.46
CA MET A 18 8.27 6.80 18.40
C MET A 18 9.22 5.62 18.19
N ALA A 19 9.45 5.19 16.95
CA ALA A 19 10.36 4.10 16.65
C ALA A 19 11.79 4.40 17.11
N LEU A 20 12.27 5.64 16.93
CA LEU A 20 13.56 6.09 17.47
C LEU A 20 13.56 6.10 19.00
N THR A 21 12.53 6.65 19.66
CA THR A 21 12.49 6.71 21.14
C THR A 21 12.45 5.32 21.79
N TYR A 22 11.85 4.33 21.14
CA TYR A 22 11.76 2.96 21.63
C TYR A 22 12.86 2.04 21.09
N GLY A 23 13.90 2.59 20.43
CA GLY A 23 15.05 1.83 19.94
C GLY A 23 14.73 0.85 18.79
N GLN A 24 13.60 1.03 18.12
CA GLN A 24 13.16 0.22 16.98
C GLN A 24 13.83 0.65 15.66
N LEU A 25 14.57 1.76 15.66
CA LEU A 25 15.40 2.22 14.55
C LEU A 25 16.87 2.31 14.95
N GLY A 26 17.71 1.50 14.31
CA GLY A 26 19.15 1.52 14.45
C GLY A 26 19.83 2.48 13.47
N ILE A 27 21.11 2.78 13.72
CA ILE A 27 21.94 3.66 12.87
C ILE A 27 21.98 3.21 11.40
N LEU A 28 21.90 1.89 11.15
CA LEU A 28 21.94 1.32 9.81
C LEU A 28 20.72 1.71 8.95
N ALA A 29 19.59 2.11 9.55
CA ALA A 29 18.44 2.62 8.81
C ALA A 29 18.78 3.92 8.03
N ALA A 30 19.79 4.66 8.46
CA ALA A 30 20.30 5.83 7.75
C ALA A 30 20.84 5.49 6.36
N VAL A 31 21.30 4.24 6.13
CA VAL A 31 21.73 3.77 4.81
C VAL A 31 20.55 3.77 3.83
N SER A 32 19.39 3.27 4.25
CA SER A 32 18.16 3.29 3.44
C SER A 32 17.75 4.72 3.08
N VAL A 33 17.82 5.64 4.04
CA VAL A 33 17.53 7.06 3.82
C VAL A 33 18.54 7.69 2.85
N ALA A 34 19.83 7.43 3.01
CA ALA A 34 20.88 7.93 2.13
C ALA A 34 20.71 7.41 0.69
N LEU A 35 20.42 6.12 0.53
CA LEU A 35 20.19 5.52 -0.80
C LEU A 35 18.92 6.08 -1.46
N LEU A 36 17.87 6.37 -0.70
CA LEU A 36 16.69 7.07 -1.21
C LEU A 36 17.04 8.50 -1.67
N LEU A 37 17.83 9.24 -0.89
CA LEU A 37 18.33 10.57 -1.28
C LEU A 37 19.14 10.52 -2.57
N ILE A 38 20.04 9.54 -2.71
CA ILE A 38 20.83 9.31 -3.92
C ILE A 38 19.91 8.99 -5.11
N ALA A 39 18.93 8.10 -4.93
CA ALA A 39 17.94 7.78 -5.96
C ALA A 39 17.16 9.03 -6.39
N GLY A 40 16.71 9.85 -5.44
CA GLY A 40 16.02 11.12 -5.69
C GLY A 40 16.87 12.11 -6.46
N PHE A 41 18.13 12.28 -6.06
CA PHE A 41 19.07 13.15 -6.74
C PHE A 41 19.31 12.68 -8.18
N ALA A 42 19.53 11.38 -8.39
CA ALA A 42 19.75 10.80 -9.71
C ALA A 42 18.52 10.97 -10.64
N VAL A 43 17.29 10.79 -10.12
CA VAL A 43 16.05 10.98 -10.89
C VAL A 43 15.84 12.44 -11.32
N ARG A 44 16.36 13.42 -10.56
CA ARG A 44 16.23 14.85 -10.86
C ARG A 44 17.23 15.37 -11.90
N GLN A 45 18.20 14.56 -12.32
CA GLN A 45 19.17 14.96 -13.32
C GLN A 45 18.49 15.15 -14.68
N GLN A 46 18.62 16.36 -15.24
CA GLN A 46 18.00 16.72 -16.54
C GLN A 46 18.92 16.46 -17.73
N HIS A 47 20.23 16.63 -17.54
CA HIS A 47 21.23 16.49 -18.61
C HIS A 47 21.78 15.07 -18.80
N THR A 48 21.45 14.17 -17.86
CA THR A 48 22.05 12.82 -17.79
C THR A 48 20.96 11.76 -17.77
N PRO A 49 20.40 11.35 -18.93
CA PRO A 49 19.24 10.46 -19.01
C PRO A 49 19.47 9.10 -18.35
N TRP A 50 20.69 8.55 -18.44
CA TRP A 50 21.02 7.25 -17.82
C TRP A 50 20.98 7.31 -16.29
N ALA A 51 21.42 8.42 -15.67
CA ALA A 51 21.36 8.61 -14.22
C ALA A 51 19.91 8.59 -13.71
N ARG A 52 18.98 9.14 -14.49
CA ARG A 52 17.55 9.09 -14.17
C ARG A 52 17.00 7.66 -14.18
N TYR A 53 17.36 6.84 -15.17
CA TYR A 53 16.95 5.44 -15.20
C TYR A 53 17.56 4.63 -14.05
N LEU A 54 18.84 4.83 -13.75
CA LEU A 54 19.49 4.22 -12.60
C LEU A 54 18.84 4.64 -11.27
N GLY A 55 18.46 5.91 -11.12
CA GLY A 55 17.75 6.41 -9.94
C GLY A 55 16.39 5.74 -9.74
N HIS A 56 15.62 5.57 -10.81
CA HIS A 56 14.36 4.81 -10.76
C HIS A 56 14.59 3.32 -10.45
N GLY A 57 15.62 2.70 -11.05
CA GLY A 57 16.00 1.32 -10.78
C GLY A 57 16.40 1.11 -9.31
N LEU A 58 17.23 2.00 -8.78
CA LEU A 58 17.64 2.01 -7.37
C LEU A 58 16.42 2.16 -6.45
N PHE A 59 15.52 3.10 -6.74
CA PHE A 59 14.29 3.27 -5.95
C PHE A 59 13.43 2.01 -5.96
N VAL A 60 13.26 1.34 -7.10
CA VAL A 60 12.46 0.09 -7.18
C VAL A 60 13.10 -1.01 -6.34
N VAL A 61 14.42 -1.19 -6.42
CA VAL A 61 15.15 -2.18 -5.62
C VAL A 61 15.01 -1.87 -4.12
N LEU A 62 15.14 -0.60 -3.73
CA LEU A 62 14.95 -0.16 -2.35
C LEU A 62 13.51 -0.38 -1.88
N ALA A 63 12.51 -0.05 -2.69
CA ALA A 63 11.11 -0.22 -2.34
C ALA A 63 10.78 -1.70 -2.11
N VAL A 64 11.29 -2.60 -2.97
CA VAL A 64 11.14 -4.05 -2.76
C VAL A 64 11.88 -4.49 -1.50
N SER A 65 13.12 -4.06 -1.30
CA SER A 65 13.93 -4.47 -0.15
C SER A 65 13.33 -4.00 1.19
N LEU A 66 12.80 -2.78 1.24
CA LEU A 66 12.06 -2.24 2.39
C LEU A 66 10.73 -2.97 2.61
N ALA A 67 10.02 -3.30 1.52
CA ALA A 67 8.76 -4.05 1.61
C ALA A 67 8.97 -5.50 2.07
N MET A 68 10.12 -6.09 1.77
CA MET A 68 10.49 -7.45 2.17
C MET A 68 11.28 -7.51 3.48
N HIS A 69 11.48 -6.37 4.15
CA HIS A 69 12.23 -6.28 5.41
C HIS A 69 13.69 -6.75 5.30
N TRP A 70 14.31 -6.60 4.13
CA TRP A 70 15.68 -7.05 3.86
C TRP A 70 16.76 -6.05 4.28
N LEU A 71 16.40 -4.79 4.51
CA LEU A 71 17.37 -3.75 4.88
C LEU A 71 17.60 -3.72 6.39
N PRO A 72 18.86 -3.54 6.84
CA PRO A 72 19.19 -3.53 8.25
C PRO A 72 18.77 -2.24 8.94
N GLY A 73 18.73 -2.27 10.27
CA GLY A 73 18.46 -1.11 11.12
C GLY A 73 16.98 -0.84 11.38
N PHE A 74 16.08 -1.66 10.88
CA PHE A 74 14.67 -1.65 11.27
C PHE A 74 14.38 -2.86 12.15
N TYR A 75 14.07 -2.59 13.42
CA TYR A 75 13.62 -3.61 14.36
C TYR A 75 12.12 -3.45 14.48
N ASN A 76 11.37 -4.35 13.84
CA ASN A 76 9.93 -4.19 13.73
C ASN A 76 9.23 -4.76 14.96
N GLY A 77 8.64 -3.86 15.77
CA GLY A 77 7.92 -4.22 16.98
C GLY A 77 6.65 -5.02 16.67
N ARG A 78 6.44 -6.15 17.37
CA ARG A 78 5.23 -6.96 17.24
C ARG A 78 4.06 -6.24 17.94
N GLY A 79 3.06 -5.82 17.16
CA GLY A 79 1.86 -5.13 17.66
C GLY A 79 0.75 -6.08 18.10
N ILE A 80 0.55 -7.18 17.37
CA ILE A 80 -0.40 -8.25 17.74
C ILE A 80 0.35 -9.58 17.73
N ALA A 81 0.34 -10.27 18.87
CA ALA A 81 0.91 -11.61 18.99
C ALA A 81 0.14 -12.61 18.12
N SER A 82 0.79 -13.73 17.78
CA SER A 82 0.15 -14.78 16.97
C SER A 82 -1.08 -15.33 17.69
N GLN A 83 -2.26 -15.16 17.11
CA GLN A 83 -3.52 -15.64 17.67
C GLN A 83 -4.55 -15.94 16.57
N HIS A 84 -5.53 -16.76 16.90
CA HIS A 84 -6.69 -17.03 16.04
C HIS A 84 -7.78 -15.99 16.33
N PHE A 85 -8.28 -15.32 15.30
CA PHE A 85 -9.42 -14.40 15.47
C PHE A 85 -10.78 -15.08 15.29
N THR A 86 -10.81 -16.24 14.64
CA THR A 86 -11.94 -17.16 14.58
C THR A 86 -11.41 -18.59 14.67
N ALA A 87 -12.24 -19.54 15.09
CA ALA A 87 -11.81 -20.92 15.36
C ALA A 87 -11.34 -21.68 14.10
N ASP A 88 -11.84 -21.27 12.94
CA ASP A 88 -11.59 -21.84 11.61
C ASP A 88 -10.50 -21.08 10.83
N ALA A 89 -9.90 -20.03 11.39
CA ALA A 89 -8.85 -19.26 10.72
C ALA A 89 -7.47 -19.87 10.92
N VAL A 90 -6.52 -19.53 10.04
CA VAL A 90 -5.08 -19.63 10.35
C VAL A 90 -4.68 -18.52 11.35
N PRO A 91 -3.61 -18.70 12.16
CA PRO A 91 -3.21 -17.70 13.14
C PRO A 91 -2.70 -16.43 12.44
N PHE A 92 -3.07 -15.27 12.98
CA PHE A 92 -2.61 -13.97 12.53
C PHE A 92 -1.63 -13.36 13.53
N SER A 93 -0.59 -12.72 13.01
CA SER A 93 0.27 -11.82 13.80
C SER A 93 0.50 -10.52 13.04
N MET A 94 0.76 -9.44 13.77
CA MET A 94 0.98 -8.12 13.19
C MET A 94 2.21 -7.46 13.76
N TYR A 95 2.99 -6.83 12.88
CA TYR A 95 4.16 -6.06 13.22
C TYR A 95 3.98 -4.61 12.76
N LEU A 96 4.49 -3.68 13.55
CA LEU A 96 4.58 -2.26 13.20
C LEU A 96 5.82 -2.05 12.33
N ASN A 97 5.75 -2.52 11.09
CA ASN A 97 6.90 -2.58 10.19
C ASN A 97 7.31 -1.20 9.69
N GLN A 98 8.30 -0.54 10.31
CA GLN A 98 8.64 0.87 10.04
C GLN A 98 9.38 1.10 8.72
N ASP A 99 9.95 0.05 8.14
CA ASP A 99 10.68 0.09 6.88
C ASP A 99 9.75 0.31 5.68
N LYS A 100 8.59 -0.36 5.66
CA LYS A 100 7.56 -0.18 4.61
C LYS A 100 7.09 1.28 4.48
N PRO A 101 6.66 1.95 5.56
CA PRO A 101 6.28 3.35 5.58
C PRO A 101 7.31 4.31 4.98
N LEU A 102 8.60 3.94 4.94
CA LEU A 102 9.65 4.80 4.37
C LEU A 102 9.45 5.02 2.88
N ILE A 103 8.91 4.01 2.19
CA ILE A 103 8.54 4.09 0.77
C ILE A 103 7.45 5.15 0.58
N GLY A 104 6.38 5.08 1.36
CA GLY A 104 5.26 6.02 1.30
C GLY A 104 5.69 7.44 1.66
N PHE A 105 6.45 7.59 2.74
CA PHE A 105 7.02 8.86 3.18
C PHE A 105 7.87 9.51 2.10
N TRP A 106 8.80 8.74 1.53
CA TRP A 106 9.67 9.18 0.45
C TRP A 106 8.88 9.63 -0.77
N LEU A 107 7.90 8.83 -1.21
CA LEU A 107 7.08 9.16 -2.38
C LEU A 107 6.26 10.43 -2.17
N MET A 108 5.73 10.67 -0.97
CA MET A 108 4.99 11.91 -0.67
C MET A 108 5.87 13.16 -0.68
N LEU A 109 7.15 13.04 -0.30
CA LEU A 109 8.12 14.12 -0.37
C LEU A 109 8.67 14.35 -1.78
N ALA A 110 9.09 13.26 -2.45
CA ALA A 110 9.75 13.31 -3.74
C ALA A 110 8.74 13.51 -4.90
N CYS A 111 7.51 13.04 -4.74
CA CYS A 111 6.46 13.06 -5.75
C CYS A 111 5.12 13.59 -5.19
N PRO A 112 5.07 14.81 -4.62
CA PRO A 112 3.87 15.31 -3.94
C PRO A 112 2.62 15.40 -4.85
N TRP A 113 2.82 15.45 -6.17
CA TRP A 113 1.73 15.40 -7.16
C TRP A 113 0.96 14.08 -7.20
N ILE A 114 1.46 13.00 -6.57
CA ILE A 114 0.70 11.74 -6.44
C ILE A 114 -0.57 11.96 -5.61
N VAL A 115 -0.54 12.92 -4.68
CA VAL A 115 -1.67 13.34 -3.86
C VAL A 115 -2.42 14.48 -4.56
N ALA A 116 -2.87 14.23 -5.80
CA ALA A 116 -3.66 15.19 -6.53
C ALA A 116 -4.97 15.49 -5.77
N ARG A 117 -5.23 16.76 -5.48
CA ARG A 117 -6.45 17.17 -4.78
C ARG A 117 -7.65 17.02 -5.70
N ARG A 118 -8.61 16.18 -5.30
CA ARG A 118 -9.95 16.09 -5.88
C ARG A 118 -10.95 16.71 -4.90
N SER A 119 -12.14 17.05 -5.37
CA SER A 119 -13.19 17.50 -4.47
C SER A 119 -13.57 16.37 -3.50
N LEU A 120 -13.86 16.72 -2.25
CA LEU A 120 -14.23 15.74 -1.22
C LEU A 120 -15.44 14.92 -1.65
N ARG A 121 -16.46 15.58 -2.23
CA ARG A 121 -17.66 14.93 -2.76
C ARG A 121 -17.33 13.87 -3.80
N LEU A 122 -16.50 14.19 -4.80
CA LEU A 122 -16.11 13.22 -5.83
C LEU A 122 -15.34 12.05 -5.21
N THR A 123 -14.41 12.34 -4.30
CA THR A 123 -13.63 11.33 -3.58
C THR A 123 -14.54 10.35 -2.85
N LEU A 124 -15.53 10.86 -2.11
CA LEU A 124 -16.50 10.05 -1.36
C LEU A 124 -17.40 9.21 -2.28
N CYS A 125 -17.97 9.82 -3.32
CA CYS A 125 -18.83 9.09 -4.28
C CYS A 125 -18.07 7.98 -5.00
N VAL A 126 -16.86 8.27 -5.47
CA VAL A 126 -16.00 7.26 -6.13
C VAL A 126 -15.60 6.17 -5.15
N THR A 127 -15.25 6.53 -3.91
CA THR A 127 -14.91 5.55 -2.87
C THR A 127 -16.08 4.62 -2.59
N ALA A 128 -17.28 5.15 -2.38
CA ALA A 128 -18.47 4.33 -2.10
C ALA A 128 -18.75 3.33 -3.23
N LEU A 129 -18.72 3.79 -4.48
CA LEU A 129 -18.94 2.93 -5.64
C LEU A 129 -17.81 1.90 -5.81
N ALA A 130 -16.55 2.34 -5.79
CA ALA A 130 -15.40 1.47 -5.98
C ALA A 130 -15.31 0.43 -4.86
N LEU A 131 -15.52 0.82 -3.60
CA LEU A 131 -15.54 -0.10 -2.46
C LEU A 131 -16.65 -1.14 -2.61
N THR A 132 -17.86 -0.73 -2.96
CA THR A 132 -18.99 -1.65 -3.13
C THR A 132 -18.68 -2.69 -4.22
N LEU A 133 -18.26 -2.24 -5.40
CA LEU A 133 -17.95 -3.15 -6.51
C LEU A 133 -16.75 -4.05 -6.19
N THR A 134 -15.73 -3.50 -5.53
CA THR A 134 -14.53 -4.26 -5.15
C THR A 134 -14.82 -5.29 -4.07
N ALA A 135 -15.67 -4.95 -3.09
CA ALA A 135 -16.09 -5.88 -2.05
C ALA A 135 -16.90 -7.04 -2.63
N ILE A 136 -17.86 -6.75 -3.52
CA ILE A 136 -18.63 -7.79 -4.21
C ILE A 136 -17.70 -8.70 -5.02
N ALA A 137 -16.77 -8.14 -5.80
CA ALA A 137 -15.90 -8.93 -6.65
C ALA A 137 -14.83 -9.73 -5.87
N ALA A 138 -14.10 -9.07 -4.97
CA ALA A 138 -12.97 -9.68 -4.27
C ALA A 138 -13.41 -10.48 -3.04
N LEU A 139 -14.25 -9.94 -2.15
CA LEU A 139 -14.71 -10.71 -0.98
C LEU A 139 -15.75 -11.77 -1.38
N GLY A 140 -16.64 -11.44 -2.33
CA GLY A 140 -17.54 -12.44 -2.91
C GLY A 140 -16.79 -13.55 -3.62
N GLY A 141 -15.77 -13.22 -4.42
CA GLY A 141 -14.88 -14.21 -5.04
C GLY A 141 -14.13 -15.06 -4.01
N ALA A 142 -13.60 -14.45 -2.96
CA ALA A 142 -12.91 -15.17 -1.87
C ALA A 142 -13.84 -16.15 -1.15
N ALA A 143 -15.09 -15.75 -0.90
CA ALA A 143 -16.10 -16.63 -0.29
C ALA A 143 -16.49 -17.78 -1.23
N LEU A 144 -16.68 -17.52 -2.53
CA LEU A 144 -16.98 -18.57 -3.52
C LEU A 144 -15.83 -19.57 -3.68
N LEU A 145 -14.59 -19.11 -3.55
CA LEU A 145 -13.39 -19.95 -3.58
C LEU A 145 -13.14 -20.69 -2.25
N GLY A 146 -13.96 -20.48 -1.22
CA GLY A 146 -13.79 -21.10 0.09
C GLY A 146 -12.55 -20.63 0.84
N VAL A 147 -12.04 -19.44 0.56
CA VAL A 147 -10.85 -18.86 1.23
C VAL A 147 -11.24 -18.16 2.54
N ILE A 148 -12.45 -17.61 2.58
CA ILE A 148 -13.02 -16.90 3.74
C ILE A 148 -14.45 -17.36 3.98
N SER A 149 -14.88 -17.33 5.24
CA SER A 149 -16.26 -17.56 5.67
C SER A 149 -16.81 -16.31 6.37
N TRP A 150 -18.14 -16.16 6.42
CA TRP A 150 -18.77 -15.07 7.17
C TRP A 150 -18.55 -15.29 8.68
N ALA A 151 -17.86 -14.36 9.32
CA ALA A 151 -17.55 -14.42 10.75
C ALA A 151 -17.34 -13.01 11.34
N PRO A 152 -18.44 -12.27 11.59
CA PRO A 152 -18.38 -10.92 12.13
C PRO A 152 -17.70 -10.87 13.50
N LYS A 153 -16.77 -9.94 13.66
CA LYS A 153 -15.99 -9.76 14.89
C LYS A 153 -15.42 -8.35 15.00
N TRP A 154 -15.15 -7.96 16.24
CA TRP A 154 -14.40 -6.75 16.55
C TRP A 154 -13.52 -7.01 17.79
N PRO A 155 -12.32 -7.58 17.61
CA PRO A 155 -11.44 -7.92 18.73
C PRO A 155 -10.90 -6.67 19.42
N GLU A 156 -10.40 -6.81 20.65
CA GLU A 156 -9.84 -5.70 21.43
C GLU A 156 -8.68 -4.98 20.68
N GLN A 157 -7.90 -5.73 19.89
CA GLN A 157 -6.80 -5.19 19.11
C GLN A 157 -7.24 -4.52 17.80
N ALA A 158 -8.54 -4.46 17.49
CA ALA A 158 -9.06 -3.96 16.21
C ALA A 158 -8.62 -2.52 15.92
N TRP A 159 -8.58 -1.65 16.93
CA TRP A 159 -8.15 -0.26 16.71
C TRP A 159 -6.65 -0.15 16.37
N LEU A 160 -5.81 -0.98 16.99
CA LEU A 160 -4.39 -1.05 16.63
C LEU A 160 -4.22 -1.58 15.20
N TRP A 161 -5.00 -2.61 14.84
CA TRP A 161 -5.03 -3.13 13.48
C TRP A 161 -5.48 -2.08 12.46
N VAL A 162 -6.53 -1.30 12.76
CA VAL A 162 -7.05 -0.22 11.92
C VAL A 162 -5.98 0.83 11.65
N LEU A 163 -5.29 1.31 12.69
CA LEU A 163 -4.23 2.31 12.55
C LEU A 163 -3.04 1.77 11.75
N ASN A 164 -2.62 0.54 12.04
CA ASN A 164 -1.55 -0.13 11.31
C ASN A 164 -1.89 -0.32 9.82
N ASN A 165 -3.08 -0.84 9.52
CA ASN A 165 -3.52 -1.11 8.15
C ASN A 165 -3.70 0.19 7.36
N LEU A 166 -4.30 1.22 7.95
CA LEU A 166 -4.49 2.51 7.28
C LEU A 166 -3.14 3.19 6.98
N LEU A 167 -2.28 3.32 7.98
CA LEU A 167 -1.09 4.16 7.86
C LEU A 167 0.13 3.43 7.29
N LEU A 168 0.35 2.17 7.67
CA LEU A 168 1.59 1.44 7.35
C LEU A 168 1.41 0.44 6.20
N VAL A 169 0.17 0.08 5.86
CA VAL A 169 -0.14 -0.84 4.75
C VAL A 169 -0.76 -0.07 3.58
N THR A 170 -2.03 0.28 3.68
CA THR A 170 -2.84 0.77 2.55
C THR A 170 -2.34 2.12 2.02
N LEU A 171 -2.00 3.07 2.89
CA LEU A 171 -1.44 4.35 2.45
C LEU A 171 -0.13 4.18 1.67
N VAL A 172 0.75 3.29 2.14
CA VAL A 172 2.06 3.03 1.53
C VAL A 172 1.89 2.31 0.20
N GLU A 173 1.08 1.24 0.18
CA GLU A 173 0.82 0.45 -1.00
C GLU A 173 0.13 1.28 -2.08
N GLU A 174 -0.90 2.06 -1.76
CA GLU A 174 -1.56 2.87 -2.76
C GLU A 174 -0.68 4.04 -3.26
N ALA A 175 0.19 4.60 -2.41
CA ALA A 175 1.19 5.57 -2.86
C ALA A 175 2.18 4.93 -3.87
N LEU A 176 2.65 3.71 -3.61
CA LEU A 176 3.56 2.98 -4.48
C LEU A 176 2.86 2.51 -5.76
N PHE A 177 1.80 1.72 -5.66
CA PHE A 177 1.15 1.08 -6.80
C PHE A 177 0.31 2.05 -7.63
N ARG A 178 -0.39 3.00 -7.01
CA ARG A 178 -1.23 3.96 -7.77
C ARG A 178 -0.49 5.23 -8.09
N GLY A 179 0.13 5.84 -7.08
CA GLY A 179 0.88 7.08 -7.24
C GLY A 179 2.08 6.92 -8.16
N TYR A 180 2.98 6.00 -7.81
CA TYR A 180 4.25 5.81 -8.52
C TYR A 180 4.11 4.90 -9.75
N VAL A 181 3.63 3.66 -9.61
CA VAL A 181 3.57 2.68 -10.71
C VAL A 181 2.49 3.03 -11.72
N GLN A 182 1.21 3.00 -11.35
CA GLN A 182 0.10 3.31 -12.28
C GLN A 182 0.21 4.72 -12.84
N GLY A 183 0.49 5.73 -12.00
CA GLY A 183 0.70 7.11 -12.43
C GLY A 183 1.91 7.28 -13.35
N GLY A 184 3.01 6.58 -13.08
CA GLY A 184 4.21 6.56 -13.91
C GLY A 184 3.98 5.93 -15.28
N LEU A 185 3.39 4.73 -15.29
CA LEU A 185 3.01 4.00 -16.52
C LEU A 185 2.02 4.81 -17.35
N ARG A 186 1.02 5.46 -16.73
CA ARG A 186 0.07 6.34 -17.42
C ARG A 186 0.78 7.47 -18.16
N ARG A 187 1.79 8.09 -17.55
CA ARG A 187 2.60 9.13 -18.22
C ARG A 187 3.43 8.55 -19.36
N ARG A 188 4.03 7.38 -19.17
CA ARG A 188 4.87 6.70 -20.17
C ARG A 188 4.07 6.18 -21.36
N PHE A 189 2.82 5.79 -21.17
CA PHE A 189 1.95 5.25 -22.20
C PHE A 189 0.95 6.27 -22.75
N LYS A 190 1.14 7.57 -22.47
CA LYS A 190 0.22 8.65 -22.89
C LYS A 190 -0.06 8.65 -24.41
N HIS A 191 0.92 8.21 -25.21
CA HIS A 191 0.86 8.20 -26.68
C HIS A 191 0.26 6.90 -27.24
N LEU A 192 0.05 5.86 -26.42
CA LEU A 192 -0.54 4.61 -26.87
C LEU A 192 -2.08 4.68 -26.80
N PRO A 193 -2.80 4.11 -27.77
CA PRO A 193 -4.24 3.90 -27.62
C PRO A 193 -4.48 3.01 -26.40
N TYR A 194 -5.43 3.40 -25.54
CA TYR A 194 -5.75 2.72 -24.28
C TYR A 194 -4.60 2.63 -23.25
N GLY A 195 -3.54 3.44 -23.38
CA GLY A 195 -2.37 3.40 -22.50
C GLY A 195 -2.69 3.56 -21.01
N GLU A 196 -3.74 4.32 -20.67
CA GLU A 196 -4.19 4.44 -19.27
C GLU A 196 -4.80 3.15 -18.72
N ASN A 197 -5.50 2.38 -19.54
CA ASN A 197 -6.06 1.08 -19.17
C ASN A 197 -4.95 0.05 -19.00
N LEU A 198 -3.98 0.04 -19.91
CA LEU A 198 -2.79 -0.80 -19.78
C LEU A 198 -2.02 -0.50 -18.49
N ALA A 199 -1.80 0.77 -18.16
CA ALA A 199 -1.15 1.18 -16.91
C ALA A 199 -1.89 0.69 -15.65
N LEU A 200 -3.23 0.74 -15.67
CA LEU A 200 -4.07 0.25 -14.57
C LEU A 200 -3.96 -1.27 -14.43
N LEU A 201 -4.09 -2.01 -15.53
CA LEU A 201 -4.02 -3.48 -15.53
C LEU A 201 -2.65 -3.98 -15.07
N LEU A 202 -1.56 -3.39 -15.58
CA LEU A 202 -0.20 -3.76 -15.17
C LEU A 202 0.05 -3.46 -13.68
N ALA A 203 -0.40 -2.31 -13.18
CA ALA A 203 -0.25 -1.98 -11.76
C ALA A 203 -1.09 -2.92 -10.87
N SER A 204 -2.25 -3.36 -11.32
CA SER A 204 -3.13 -4.29 -10.60
C SER A 204 -2.57 -5.72 -10.61
N LEU A 205 -1.99 -6.15 -11.73
CA LEU A 205 -1.29 -7.43 -11.83
C LEU A 205 -0.06 -7.45 -10.93
N LEU A 206 0.77 -6.41 -10.96
CA LEU A 206 1.94 -6.31 -10.08
C LEU A 206 1.53 -6.33 -8.59
N PHE A 207 0.44 -5.63 -8.25
CA PHE A 207 -0.13 -5.67 -6.90
C PHE A 207 -0.59 -7.08 -6.51
N GLY A 208 -1.19 -7.85 -7.42
CA GLY A 208 -1.52 -9.26 -7.16
C GLY A 208 -0.27 -10.13 -6.99
N LEU A 209 0.73 -9.96 -7.84
CA LEU A 209 1.95 -10.79 -7.83
C LEU A 209 2.76 -10.66 -6.53
N VAL A 210 2.74 -9.50 -5.86
CA VAL A 210 3.41 -9.37 -4.55
C VAL A 210 2.72 -10.17 -3.44
N HIS A 211 1.48 -10.65 -3.67
CA HIS A 211 0.74 -11.54 -2.77
C HIS A 211 0.97 -13.03 -3.06
N LEU A 212 1.90 -13.38 -3.96
CA LEU A 212 2.19 -14.78 -4.31
C LEU A 212 2.58 -15.64 -3.11
N GLY A 213 3.21 -15.03 -2.08
CA GLY A 213 3.54 -15.74 -0.83
C GLY A 213 2.32 -16.25 -0.05
N ALA A 214 1.12 -15.74 -0.33
CA ALA A 214 -0.13 -16.24 0.23
C ALA A 214 -0.83 -17.27 -0.67
N GLY A 215 -0.33 -17.50 -1.89
CA GLY A 215 -0.86 -18.45 -2.86
C GLY A 215 -1.65 -17.83 -4.02
N TRP A 216 -1.96 -18.64 -5.04
CA TRP A 216 -2.56 -18.16 -6.29
C TRP A 216 -3.96 -17.57 -6.16
N HIS A 217 -4.78 -18.07 -5.22
CA HIS A 217 -6.08 -17.46 -4.92
C HIS A 217 -5.91 -16.01 -4.48
N TRP A 218 -4.93 -15.72 -3.62
CA TRP A 218 -4.63 -14.36 -3.18
C TRP A 218 -4.08 -13.48 -4.30
N VAL A 219 -3.25 -14.03 -5.21
CA VAL A 219 -2.80 -13.30 -6.41
C VAL A 219 -4.00 -12.84 -7.24
N LEU A 220 -4.94 -13.75 -7.53
CA LEU A 220 -6.14 -13.44 -8.30
C LEU A 220 -7.01 -12.39 -7.61
N LEU A 221 -7.34 -12.62 -6.32
CA LEU A 221 -8.21 -11.75 -5.54
C LEU A 221 -7.59 -10.36 -5.33
N ALA A 222 -6.30 -10.29 -5.04
CA ALA A 222 -5.56 -9.03 -4.92
C ALA A 222 -5.47 -8.31 -6.27
N SER A 223 -5.30 -9.01 -7.40
CA SER A 223 -5.36 -8.38 -8.73
C SER A 223 -6.73 -7.78 -9.02
N ILE A 224 -7.82 -8.49 -8.70
CA ILE A 224 -9.20 -7.98 -8.84
C ILE A 224 -9.39 -6.74 -7.97
N ALA A 225 -8.98 -6.81 -6.70
CA ALA A 225 -9.05 -5.68 -5.79
C ALA A 225 -8.21 -4.49 -6.29
N GLY A 226 -7.01 -4.77 -6.81
CA GLY A 226 -6.10 -3.80 -7.40
C GLY A 226 -6.71 -3.03 -8.57
N VAL A 227 -7.56 -3.66 -9.40
CA VAL A 227 -8.33 -2.98 -10.45
C VAL A 227 -9.29 -1.97 -9.83
N GLY A 228 -10.03 -2.38 -8.79
CA GLY A 228 -10.94 -1.51 -8.04
C GLY A 228 -10.24 -0.29 -7.45
N TYR A 229 -9.09 -0.50 -6.79
CA TYR A 229 -8.28 0.58 -6.22
C TYR A 229 -7.69 1.48 -7.31
N GLY A 230 -7.29 0.89 -8.45
CA GLY A 230 -6.79 1.61 -9.61
C GLY A 230 -7.83 2.51 -10.27
N LEU A 231 -9.09 2.07 -10.32
CA LEU A 231 -10.21 2.89 -10.78
C LEU A 231 -10.55 3.99 -9.76
N ALA A 232 -10.55 3.68 -8.46
CA ALA A 232 -10.72 4.67 -7.41
C ALA A 232 -9.65 5.76 -7.49
N TYR A 233 -8.38 5.39 -7.73
CA TYR A 233 -7.31 6.35 -7.96
C TYR A 233 -7.54 7.22 -9.20
N ARG A 234 -7.94 6.61 -10.32
CA ARG A 234 -8.15 7.30 -11.59
C ARG A 234 -9.20 8.40 -11.47
N PHE A 235 -10.33 8.10 -10.83
CA PHE A 235 -11.48 9.01 -10.78
C PHE A 235 -11.53 9.86 -9.49
N GLY A 236 -11.09 9.33 -8.36
CA GLY A 236 -11.17 9.96 -7.04
C GLY A 236 -9.82 10.39 -6.44
N GLY A 237 -8.70 10.05 -7.06
CA GLY A 237 -7.35 10.37 -6.57
C GLY A 237 -6.87 9.43 -5.47
N LEU A 238 -5.70 9.73 -4.88
CA LEU A 238 -5.05 8.84 -3.90
C LEU A 238 -5.92 8.57 -2.67
N GLY A 239 -6.63 9.59 -2.16
CA GLY A 239 -7.52 9.42 -1.01
C GLY A 239 -8.63 8.40 -1.25
N ALA A 240 -9.22 8.37 -2.46
CA ALA A 240 -10.24 7.39 -2.80
C ALA A 240 -9.66 5.97 -2.90
N ALA A 241 -8.44 5.83 -3.44
CA ALA A 241 -7.76 4.53 -3.52
C ALA A 241 -7.44 3.98 -2.13
N VAL A 242 -6.86 4.80 -1.25
CA VAL A 242 -6.57 4.44 0.14
C VAL A 242 -7.85 4.07 0.88
N ALA A 243 -8.92 4.87 0.77
CA ALA A 243 -10.17 4.59 1.44
C ALA A 243 -10.88 3.32 0.91
N THR A 244 -10.80 3.07 -0.40
CA THR A 244 -11.33 1.84 -1.02
C THR A 244 -10.58 0.61 -0.53
N HIS A 245 -9.25 0.65 -0.55
CA HIS A 245 -8.41 -0.46 -0.10
C HIS A 245 -8.57 -0.71 1.40
N PHE A 246 -8.44 0.33 2.22
CA PHE A 246 -8.67 0.22 3.66
C PHE A 246 -10.07 -0.29 3.98
N GLY A 247 -11.09 0.22 3.28
CA GLY A 247 -12.47 -0.25 3.42
C GLY A 247 -12.62 -1.74 3.11
N LEU A 248 -12.00 -2.24 2.03
CA LEU A 248 -12.02 -3.66 1.71
C LEU A 248 -11.38 -4.50 2.82
N ASN A 249 -10.20 -4.08 3.28
CA ASN A 249 -9.47 -4.76 4.35
C ASN A 249 -10.29 -4.75 5.65
N LEU A 250 -10.95 -3.65 5.97
CA LEU A 250 -11.78 -3.50 7.17
C LEU A 250 -13.02 -4.40 7.11
N LEU A 251 -13.68 -4.47 5.95
CA LEU A 251 -14.80 -5.39 5.73
C LEU A 251 -14.34 -6.85 5.88
N HIS A 252 -13.21 -7.21 5.28
CA HIS A 252 -12.62 -8.54 5.44
C HIS A 252 -12.32 -8.86 6.91
N PHE A 253 -11.57 -7.99 7.59
CA PHE A 253 -11.19 -8.16 8.98
C PHE A 253 -12.40 -8.22 9.93
N GLY A 254 -13.38 -7.34 9.75
CA GLY A 254 -14.51 -7.19 10.66
C GLY A 254 -15.68 -8.13 10.39
N LEU A 255 -15.86 -8.62 9.17
CA LEU A 255 -17.05 -9.39 8.78
C LEU A 255 -16.78 -10.85 8.37
N PHE A 256 -15.53 -11.18 8.05
CA PHE A 256 -15.16 -12.51 7.52
C PHE A 256 -13.99 -13.11 8.31
N THR A 257 -13.82 -14.42 8.23
CA THR A 257 -12.65 -15.14 8.77
C THR A 257 -11.36 -14.49 8.31
N TYR A 258 -10.43 -14.27 9.25
CA TYR A 258 -9.23 -13.48 9.01
C TYR A 258 -8.00 -14.15 9.63
N PRO A 259 -6.89 -14.29 8.89
CA PRO A 259 -6.66 -13.74 7.56
C PRO A 259 -7.22 -14.62 6.43
N MET A 260 -7.46 -15.90 6.71
CA MET A 260 -8.12 -16.88 5.83
C MET A 260 -8.49 -18.12 6.64
N LEU A 261 -9.32 -18.98 6.06
CA LEU A 261 -9.62 -20.30 6.59
C LEU A 261 -8.35 -21.16 6.69
N ALA A 262 -8.24 -21.94 7.77
CA ALA A 262 -7.32 -23.07 7.87
C ALA A 262 -7.90 -24.19 6.99
N GLY A 263 -7.22 -24.46 5.88
CA GLY A 263 -7.63 -25.50 4.92
C GLY A 263 -7.60 -26.91 5.48
#